data_AF-A0A418IJM2-F1
#
_entry.id   AF-A0A418IJM2-F1
#
_cell.length_a   1.000
_cell.length_b   1.000
_cell.length_c   1.000
_cell.angle_alpha   90.00
_cell.angle_beta   90.00
_cell.angle_gamma   90.00
#
_symmetry.space_group_name_H-M   'P 1'
#
loop_
_entity.id
_entity.type
_entity.pdbx_description
1 polymer ?
#
loop_
_entity_poly.entity_id
_entity_poly.type
_entity_poly.pdbx_seq_one_letter_code
_entity_poly.pdbx_strand_id
1 'polypeptide(L)'
;GKANKFVKNNRVHFLMPETLSDALPIKDPVFAVYEGTHLIEGAFKDVIRVYKDDQTIIDKVMLNEINNEIHDVTINFEMNNNYIYIDTEDLNQCDFAFNISLIYDGYKSIYVNMNLPNASQRASLNRQNFKAEFVSATKSRNKANSLNEYLTYKPNSISLVKKANLYKDVEFKQLAEKSLEIGELVDIVDLVKTAKGTPRFITSDGYYLTANKKNVYPVDKDKEGKYICRKPNDVTVLKKCKEYKNRNFEGEPVNILNSGDNLEIQKIVLSSKGTPRLKTNRGTFITANLGFVTET
;
A
#
# COMPACT_ATOMS: atom_id res chain seq x y z
N GLY A 1 6.94 -3.07 17.88
CA GLY A 1 7.61 -2.32 18.96
C GLY A 1 9.07 -2.09 18.60
N LYS A 2 9.65 -0.98 19.07
CA LYS A 2 11.08 -0.61 18.93
C LYS A 2 11.97 -1.55 19.77
N ALA A 3 11.99 -2.84 19.45
CA ALA A 3 12.88 -3.77 20.13
C ALA A 3 14.31 -3.57 19.59
N ASN A 4 15.27 -3.51 20.50
CA ASN A 4 16.68 -3.50 20.15
C ASN A 4 17.04 -4.82 19.47
N LYS A 5 17.81 -4.74 18.38
CA LYS A 5 18.16 -5.89 17.54
C LYS A 5 19.65 -5.88 17.25
N PHE A 6 20.23 -7.06 17.06
CA PHE A 6 21.64 -7.21 16.67
C PHE A 6 21.79 -8.29 15.61
N VAL A 7 22.93 -8.28 14.91
CA VAL A 7 23.26 -9.30 13.91
C VAL A 7 24.24 -10.29 14.51
N LYS A 8 23.98 -11.59 14.34
CA LYS A 8 24.91 -12.69 14.66
C LYS A 8 24.76 -13.76 13.60
N ASN A 9 25.88 -14.22 13.02
CA ASN A 9 25.91 -15.29 12.00
C ASN A 9 24.91 -15.05 10.85
N ASN A 10 24.94 -13.85 10.27
CA ASN A 10 24.01 -13.40 9.23
C ASN A 10 22.51 -13.42 9.60
N ARG A 11 22.16 -13.51 10.88
CA ARG A 11 20.78 -13.51 11.35
C ARG A 11 20.53 -12.36 12.28
N VAL A 12 19.31 -11.82 12.24
CA VAL A 12 18.89 -10.74 13.14
C VAL A 12 18.23 -11.34 14.37
N HIS A 13 18.76 -10.96 15.54
CA HIS A 13 18.29 -11.39 16.84
C HIS A 13 17.68 -10.21 17.59
N PHE A 14 16.66 -10.50 18.39
CA PHE A 14 16.12 -9.54 19.34
C PHE A 14 16.96 -9.54 20.61
N LEU A 15 17.25 -8.36 21.14
CA LEU A 15 17.87 -8.22 22.45
C LEU A 15 16.81 -8.51 23.52
N MET A 16 16.95 -9.65 24.19
CA MET A 16 16.03 -10.09 25.23
C MET A 16 16.27 -9.32 26.53
N PRO A 17 15.22 -8.99 27.31
CA PRO A 17 15.41 -8.48 28.66
C PRO A 17 16.03 -9.57 29.55
N GLU A 18 16.75 -9.16 30.60
CA GLU A 18 17.44 -10.08 31.52
C GLU A 18 16.49 -11.10 32.17
N THR A 19 15.24 -10.69 32.40
CA THR A 19 14.16 -11.54 32.94
C THR A 19 13.75 -12.70 32.02
N LEU A 20 14.22 -12.70 30.76
CA LEU A 20 13.98 -13.75 29.77
C LEU A 20 15.31 -14.32 29.24
N SER A 21 16.38 -14.25 30.03
CA SER A 21 17.72 -14.73 29.63
C SER A 21 17.78 -16.23 29.33
N ASP A 22 16.95 -17.04 30.01
CA ASP A 22 16.86 -18.49 29.79
C ASP A 22 15.94 -18.88 28.62
N ALA A 23 15.23 -17.91 28.02
CA ALA A 23 14.33 -18.18 26.90
C ALA A 23 15.12 -18.39 25.59
N LEU A 24 14.56 -19.21 24.70
CA LEU A 24 15.14 -19.40 23.37
C LEU A 24 15.28 -18.04 22.63
N PRO A 25 16.43 -17.76 21.99
CA PRO A 25 16.64 -16.50 21.29
C PRO A 25 15.59 -16.28 20.19
N ILE A 26 14.89 -15.15 20.27
CA ILE A 26 13.94 -14.74 19.23
C ILE A 26 14.73 -14.15 18.05
N LYS A 27 14.36 -14.56 16.84
CA LYS A 27 15.03 -14.14 15.59
C LYS A 27 14.01 -13.53 14.63
N ASP A 28 14.47 -12.58 13.84
CA ASP A 28 13.78 -12.13 12.64
C ASP A 28 14.05 -13.17 11.53
N PRO A 29 13.02 -13.80 10.92
CA PRO A 29 13.25 -14.83 9.91
C PRO A 29 14.01 -14.31 8.69
N VAL A 30 13.69 -13.10 8.24
CA VAL A 30 14.43 -12.38 7.19
C VAL A 30 14.46 -10.90 7.54
N PHE A 31 15.63 -10.29 7.43
CA PHE A 31 15.80 -8.84 7.53
C PHE A 31 16.66 -8.35 6.37
N ALA A 32 16.28 -7.27 5.71
CA ALA A 32 17.01 -6.76 4.55
C ALA A 32 17.34 -5.28 4.71
N VAL A 33 18.52 -4.87 4.23
CA VAL A 33 19.02 -3.49 4.28
C VAL A 33 19.53 -3.08 2.91
N TYR A 34 19.08 -1.92 2.45
CA TYR A 34 19.59 -1.29 1.24
C TYR A 34 20.97 -0.67 1.53
N GLU A 35 21.97 -1.07 0.75
CA GLU A 35 23.37 -0.62 0.89
C GLU A 35 23.78 0.42 -0.17
N GLY A 36 22.81 0.88 -0.98
CA GLY A 36 23.03 1.88 -2.02
C GLY A 36 23.38 1.27 -3.38
N THR A 37 23.65 2.18 -4.32
CA THR A 37 24.03 1.85 -5.69
C THR A 37 25.55 1.67 -5.80
N HIS A 38 25.98 0.54 -6.34
CA HIS A 38 27.39 0.16 -6.51
C HIS A 38 27.71 0.06 -8.00
N LEU A 39 28.94 0.37 -8.40
CA LEU A 39 29.43 0.11 -9.75
C LEU A 39 30.13 -1.26 -9.76
N ILE A 40 29.53 -2.25 -10.43
CA ILE A 40 29.99 -3.64 -10.48
C ILE A 40 30.11 -4.04 -11.94
N GLU A 41 31.31 -4.45 -12.36
CA GLU A 41 31.59 -4.87 -13.74
C GLU A 41 31.17 -3.85 -14.81
N GLY A 42 31.21 -2.56 -14.46
CA GLY A 42 30.84 -1.45 -15.35
C GLY A 42 29.35 -1.11 -15.39
N ALA A 43 28.50 -1.84 -14.65
CA ALA A 43 27.08 -1.54 -14.51
C ALA A 43 26.75 -1.00 -13.10
N PHE A 44 25.81 -0.06 -13.03
CA PHE A 44 25.27 0.38 -11.74
C PHE A 44 24.24 -0.64 -11.25
N LYS A 45 24.47 -1.17 -10.05
CA LYS A 45 23.60 -2.13 -9.39
C LYS A 45 23.22 -1.65 -8.00
N ASP A 46 21.94 -1.69 -7.70
CA ASP A 46 21.41 -1.45 -6.36
C ASP A 46 21.55 -2.70 -5.50
N VAL A 47 22.22 -2.53 -4.36
CA VAL A 47 22.64 -3.64 -3.51
C VAL A 47 21.78 -3.69 -2.25
N ILE A 48 21.25 -4.88 -1.98
CA ILE A 48 20.49 -5.16 -0.76
C ILE A 48 21.16 -6.32 -0.02
N ARG A 49 21.57 -6.08 1.22
CA ARG A 49 22.05 -7.13 2.12
C ARG A 49 20.90 -7.82 2.82
N VAL A 50 20.90 -9.15 2.81
CA VAL A 50 19.85 -10.01 3.35
C VAL A 50 20.39 -10.87 4.49
N TYR A 51 19.77 -10.72 5.66
CA TYR A 51 20.02 -11.49 6.86
C TYR A 51 18.95 -12.56 7.00
N LYS A 52 19.29 -13.82 6.75
CA LYS A 52 18.37 -14.95 6.71
C LYS A 52 19.05 -16.26 7.09
N ASP A 53 18.27 -17.32 7.26
CA ASP A 53 18.78 -18.68 7.31
C ASP A 53 19.22 -19.14 5.90
N ASP A 54 20.19 -20.06 5.81
CA ASP A 54 20.69 -20.55 4.53
C ASP A 54 19.60 -21.28 3.74
N GLN A 55 18.67 -21.93 4.43
CA GLN A 55 17.53 -22.62 3.81
C GLN A 55 16.43 -21.68 3.31
N THR A 56 16.41 -20.42 3.76
CA THR A 56 15.39 -19.46 3.34
C THR A 56 15.67 -18.99 1.92
N ILE A 57 14.67 -19.09 1.04
CA ILE A 57 14.77 -18.69 -0.36
C ILE A 57 14.07 -17.34 -0.54
N ILE A 58 14.74 -16.39 -1.19
CA ILE A 58 14.10 -15.16 -1.66
C ILE A 58 13.55 -15.45 -3.05
N ASP A 59 12.23 -15.39 -3.20
CA ASP A 59 11.55 -15.72 -4.45
C ASP A 59 11.43 -14.52 -5.37
N LYS A 60 11.20 -13.32 -4.82
CA LYS A 60 10.91 -12.10 -5.58
C LYS A 60 11.43 -10.84 -4.91
N VAL A 61 11.79 -9.87 -5.73
CA VAL A 61 11.95 -8.46 -5.35
C VAL A 61 10.79 -7.67 -5.97
N MET A 62 10.15 -6.83 -5.16
CA MET A 62 9.00 -6.02 -5.57
C MET A 62 9.26 -4.54 -5.29
N LEU A 63 8.88 -3.68 -6.21
CA LEU A 63 8.75 -2.24 -6.01
C LEU A 63 7.29 -1.94 -5.67
N ASN A 64 7.02 -1.61 -4.42
CA ASN A 64 5.67 -1.34 -3.92
C ASN A 64 5.40 0.16 -3.90
N GLU A 65 4.39 0.63 -4.61
CA GLU A 65 4.02 2.04 -4.55
C GLU A 65 3.62 2.45 -3.12
N ILE A 66 4.20 3.55 -2.65
CA ILE A 66 3.95 4.04 -1.29
C ILE A 66 2.48 4.47 -1.18
N ASN A 67 1.76 3.86 -0.24
CA ASN A 67 0.31 4.00 -0.03
C ASN A 67 -0.57 3.34 -1.10
N ASN A 68 -0.04 2.43 -1.93
CA ASN A 68 -0.79 1.68 -2.94
C ASN A 68 -0.26 0.23 -3.11
N GLU A 69 -0.63 -0.69 -2.22
CA GLU A 69 -0.22 -2.12 -2.24
C GLU A 69 -0.90 -2.96 -3.33
N ILE A 70 -1.61 -2.35 -4.26
CA ILE A 70 -2.00 -3.08 -5.46
C ILE A 70 -1.03 -2.80 -6.59
N HIS A 71 -0.30 -1.69 -6.57
CA HIS A 71 0.62 -1.31 -7.62
C HIS A 71 2.03 -1.70 -7.21
N ASP A 72 2.34 -2.96 -7.49
CA ASP A 72 3.66 -3.52 -7.24
C ASP A 72 4.25 -3.99 -8.57
N VAL A 73 5.51 -3.62 -8.82
CA VAL A 73 6.27 -4.11 -9.98
C VAL A 73 7.23 -5.18 -9.48
N THR A 74 7.18 -6.37 -10.08
CA THR A 74 8.23 -7.38 -9.87
C THR A 74 9.42 -7.03 -10.75
N ILE A 75 10.61 -6.98 -10.16
CA ILE A 75 11.85 -6.73 -10.88
C ILE A 75 12.76 -7.95 -10.85
N ASN A 76 13.62 -8.04 -11.83
CA ASN A 76 14.64 -9.08 -11.86
C ASN A 76 15.71 -8.77 -10.81
N PHE A 77 16.34 -9.83 -10.31
CA PHE A 77 17.45 -9.69 -9.40
C PHE A 77 18.39 -10.89 -9.50
N GLU A 78 19.64 -10.65 -9.15
CA GLU A 78 20.64 -11.69 -8.96
C GLU A 78 20.91 -11.85 -7.47
N MET A 79 20.98 -13.08 -7.00
CA MET A 79 21.36 -13.37 -5.63
C MET A 79 22.75 -14.02 -5.60
N ASN A 80 23.67 -13.39 -4.89
CA ASN A 80 24.99 -13.97 -4.62
C ASN A 80 25.27 -13.89 -3.12
N ASN A 81 25.45 -15.05 -2.49
CA ASN A 81 25.56 -15.21 -1.04
C ASN A 81 24.35 -14.58 -0.32
N ASN A 82 24.59 -13.51 0.43
CA ASN A 82 23.60 -12.80 1.24
C ASN A 82 23.30 -11.40 0.67
N TYR A 83 23.57 -11.22 -0.62
CA TYR A 83 23.32 -9.97 -1.32
C TYR A 83 22.40 -10.21 -2.52
N ILE A 84 21.48 -9.29 -2.67
CA ILE A 84 20.63 -9.12 -3.83
C ILE A 84 21.18 -7.95 -4.63
N TYR A 85 21.32 -8.15 -5.93
CA TYR A 85 21.75 -7.15 -6.89
C TYR A 85 20.62 -6.93 -7.88
N ILE A 86 20.28 -5.65 -8.07
CA ILE A 86 19.24 -5.19 -8.99
C ILE A 86 19.93 -4.23 -9.94
N ASP A 87 19.69 -4.33 -11.25
CA ASP A 87 20.17 -3.30 -12.17
C ASP A 87 19.47 -1.99 -11.86
N THR A 88 20.24 -0.91 -11.66
CA THR A 88 19.67 0.39 -11.24
C THR A 88 18.63 0.93 -12.21
N GLU A 89 18.76 0.60 -13.50
CA GLU A 89 17.76 0.97 -14.51
C GLU A 89 16.39 0.31 -14.26
N ASP A 90 16.33 -0.84 -13.59
CA ASP A 90 15.05 -1.46 -13.22
C ASP A 90 14.28 -0.65 -12.18
N LEU A 91 14.99 0.13 -11.34
CA LEU A 91 14.35 1.08 -10.43
C LEU A 91 13.78 2.30 -11.15
N ASN A 92 14.32 2.64 -12.33
CA ASN A 92 13.85 3.76 -13.15
C ASN A 92 12.58 3.42 -13.94
N GLN A 93 12.14 2.15 -13.96
CA GLN A 93 10.91 1.73 -14.63
C GLN A 93 9.65 2.27 -13.94
N CYS A 94 9.74 2.72 -12.68
CA CYS A 94 8.60 3.26 -11.93
C CYS A 94 8.54 4.79 -11.99
N ASP A 95 7.39 5.34 -12.39
CA ASP A 95 7.11 6.78 -12.36
C ASP A 95 6.49 7.26 -11.02
N PHE A 96 6.33 6.36 -10.06
CA PHE A 96 5.78 6.61 -8.72
C PHE A 96 6.84 6.48 -7.61
N ALA A 97 6.49 6.93 -6.40
CA ALA A 97 7.34 6.73 -5.23
C ALA A 97 7.10 5.34 -4.63
N PHE A 98 8.17 4.60 -4.32
CA PHE A 98 8.06 3.19 -3.94
C PHE A 98 8.92 2.78 -2.75
N ASN A 99 8.52 1.71 -2.08
CA ASN A 99 9.36 0.90 -1.21
C ASN A 99 9.87 -0.33 -1.97
N ILE A 100 10.96 -0.94 -1.52
CA ILE A 100 11.36 -2.28 -1.96
C ILE A 100 10.88 -3.30 -0.93
N SER A 101 10.24 -4.38 -1.38
CA SER A 101 9.97 -5.56 -0.55
C SER A 101 10.54 -6.83 -1.17
N LEU A 102 10.77 -7.82 -0.30
CA LEU A 102 11.20 -9.16 -0.68
C LEU A 102 10.07 -10.15 -0.36
N ILE A 103 9.81 -11.07 -1.28
CA ILE A 103 8.98 -12.25 -1.03
C ILE A 103 9.91 -13.44 -0.77
N TYR A 104 9.64 -14.18 0.30
CA TYR A 104 10.41 -15.35 0.67
C TYR A 104 9.50 -16.51 1.12
N ASP A 105 10.02 -17.73 1.03
CA ASP A 105 9.28 -18.98 1.26
C ASP A 105 7.91 -19.02 0.53
N GLY A 106 7.85 -18.46 -0.68
CA GLY A 106 6.72 -18.45 -1.60
C GLY A 106 5.62 -17.41 -1.33
N TYR A 107 5.49 -16.86 -0.13
CA TYR A 107 4.37 -15.96 0.21
C TYR A 107 4.63 -14.91 1.30
N LYS A 108 5.70 -15.02 2.08
CA LYS A 108 5.97 -14.09 3.19
C LYS A 108 6.65 -12.84 2.64
N SER A 109 6.25 -11.67 3.09
CA SER A 109 6.78 -10.38 2.61
C SER A 109 7.46 -9.60 3.72
N ILE A 110 8.61 -8.99 3.41
CA ILE A 110 9.28 -8.00 4.26
C ILE A 110 9.67 -6.76 3.46
N TYR A 111 9.66 -5.59 4.10
CA TYR A 111 10.23 -4.38 3.51
C TYR A 111 11.75 -4.31 3.73
N VAL A 112 12.45 -3.81 2.73
CA VAL A 112 13.88 -3.47 2.81
C VAL A 112 14.04 -2.21 3.66
N ASN A 113 15.02 -2.23 4.57
CA ASN A 113 15.28 -1.16 5.52
C ASN A 113 16.42 -0.26 5.06
N MET A 114 16.47 0.98 5.55
CA MET A 114 17.59 1.90 5.28
C MET A 114 18.76 1.76 6.26
N ASN A 115 18.59 1.00 7.34
CA ASN A 115 19.62 0.92 8.37
C ASN A 115 19.68 -0.45 9.01
N LEU A 116 20.88 -0.79 9.44
CA LEU A 116 21.16 -1.99 10.22
C LEU A 116 20.47 -2.01 11.59
N PRO A 117 20.29 -3.21 12.18
CA PRO A 117 19.92 -3.37 13.57
C PRO A 117 20.86 -2.62 14.53
N ASN A 118 20.32 -2.09 15.63
CA ASN A 118 21.10 -1.48 16.70
C ASN A 118 20.62 -2.01 18.06
N ALA A 119 21.56 -2.43 18.90
CA ALA A 119 21.31 -3.00 20.22
C ALA A 119 21.53 -2.01 21.38
N SER A 120 22.01 -0.80 21.09
CA SER A 120 22.33 0.19 22.12
C SER A 120 21.10 0.54 22.95
N GLN A 121 21.25 0.41 24.28
CA GLN A 121 20.21 0.78 25.25
C GLN A 121 20.26 2.26 25.63
N ARG A 122 21.37 2.96 25.32
CA ARG A 122 21.63 4.35 25.75
C ARG A 122 21.66 5.36 24.61
N ALA A 123 21.82 4.90 23.38
CA ALA A 123 21.86 5.76 22.21
C ALA A 123 20.93 5.20 21.14
N SER A 124 20.06 6.07 20.61
CA SER A 124 19.20 5.73 19.48
C SER A 124 19.67 6.46 18.24
N LEU A 125 19.55 5.80 17.08
CA LEU A 125 19.78 6.47 15.81
C LEU A 125 18.62 7.45 15.57
N ASN A 126 18.94 8.69 15.26
CA ASN A 126 17.95 9.68 14.83
C ASN A 126 17.46 9.30 13.42
N ARG A 127 16.35 8.57 13.33
CA ARG A 127 15.81 8.02 12.09
C ARG A 127 14.58 8.80 11.65
N GLN A 128 14.53 9.22 10.38
CA GLN A 128 13.29 9.71 9.77
C GLN A 128 12.42 8.57 9.26
N ASN A 129 13.01 7.56 8.59
CA ASN A 129 12.28 6.41 8.03
C ASN A 129 13.04 5.09 8.27
N PHE A 130 12.30 4.00 8.51
CA PHE A 130 12.88 2.65 8.64
C PHE A 130 13.02 1.94 7.31
N LYS A 131 12.08 2.18 6.39
CA LYS A 131 12.01 1.53 5.08
C LYS A 131 12.81 2.30 4.04
N ALA A 132 13.36 1.59 3.06
CA ALA A 132 13.92 2.18 1.86
C ALA A 132 12.79 2.79 1.03
N GLU A 133 12.73 4.12 0.97
CA GLU A 133 11.73 4.90 0.24
C GLU A 133 12.41 5.66 -0.89
N PHE A 134 12.01 5.36 -2.13
CA PHE A 134 12.48 6.01 -3.34
C PHE A 134 11.43 6.99 -3.80
N VAL A 135 11.85 8.22 -4.05
CA VAL A 135 10.98 9.29 -4.56
C VAL A 135 11.49 9.69 -5.94
N SER A 136 10.61 9.61 -6.95
CA SER A 136 10.98 9.97 -8.32
C SER A 136 11.44 11.43 -8.44
N ALA A 137 12.50 11.65 -9.21
CA ALA A 137 13.09 12.95 -9.48
C ALA A 137 12.17 13.88 -10.30
N THR A 138 11.13 13.35 -10.95
CA THR A 138 10.12 14.16 -11.65
C THR A 138 9.18 14.92 -10.70
N LYS A 139 9.31 14.75 -9.38
CA LYS A 139 8.85 15.76 -8.41
C LYS A 139 9.76 16.98 -8.48
N SER A 140 9.65 17.73 -9.58
CA SER A 140 10.34 19.00 -9.74
C SER A 140 10.07 19.90 -8.53
N ARG A 141 11.15 20.45 -8.01
CA ARG A 141 11.16 21.58 -7.09
C ARG A 141 10.51 22.78 -7.77
N ASN A 142 9.19 22.90 -7.70
CA ASN A 142 8.50 24.15 -7.97
C ASN A 142 7.80 24.61 -6.70
N LYS A 143 8.45 25.56 -6.03
CA LYS A 143 7.85 26.35 -4.95
C LYS A 143 6.96 27.41 -5.59
N ALA A 144 5.72 27.48 -5.10
CA ALA A 144 4.66 28.44 -5.40
C ALA A 144 3.91 28.28 -6.73
N ASN A 145 2.97 27.33 -6.76
CA ASN A 145 1.67 27.56 -7.38
C ASN A 145 0.61 26.75 -6.64
N SER A 146 -0.47 27.40 -6.21
CA SER A 146 -1.58 26.79 -5.45
C SER A 146 -2.26 25.62 -6.17
N LEU A 147 -2.06 25.49 -7.50
CA LEU A 147 -2.54 24.37 -8.30
C LEU A 147 -1.76 23.05 -8.08
N ASN A 148 -0.53 23.06 -7.54
CA ASN A 148 0.20 21.81 -7.31
C ASN A 148 -0.48 20.94 -6.24
N GLU A 149 -1.28 21.54 -5.36
CA GLU A 149 -2.04 20.80 -4.34
C GLU A 149 -3.23 20.01 -4.91
N TYR A 150 -3.63 20.27 -6.16
CA TYR A 150 -4.82 19.69 -6.77
C TYR A 150 -4.46 18.78 -7.94
N LEU A 151 -5.26 17.75 -8.14
CA LEU A 151 -5.33 17.04 -9.42
C LEU A 151 -6.00 17.98 -10.43
N THR A 152 -5.38 18.13 -11.60
CA THR A 152 -5.81 19.05 -12.67
C THR A 152 -6.33 18.32 -13.90
N TYR A 153 -6.45 16.99 -13.83
CA TYR A 153 -6.97 16.12 -14.87
C TYR A 153 -8.10 15.26 -14.29
N LYS A 154 -8.93 14.70 -15.15
CA LYS A 154 -10.04 13.82 -14.77
C LYS A 154 -9.57 12.35 -14.72
N PRO A 155 -9.38 11.73 -13.54
CA PRO A 155 -9.23 10.29 -13.44
C PRO A 155 -10.59 9.59 -13.62
N ASN A 156 -10.60 8.29 -13.93
CA ASN A 156 -11.84 7.51 -13.98
C ASN A 156 -12.46 7.36 -12.58
N SER A 157 -11.61 7.16 -11.58
CA SER A 157 -12.02 7.02 -10.18
C SER A 157 -10.97 7.59 -9.23
N ILE A 158 -11.39 7.89 -8.02
CA ILE A 158 -10.52 8.32 -6.91
C ILE A 158 -10.83 7.53 -5.66
N SER A 159 -9.94 7.59 -4.68
CA SER A 159 -10.21 7.14 -3.32
C SER A 159 -9.80 8.18 -2.28
N LEU A 160 -10.51 8.21 -1.15
CA LEU A 160 -10.30 9.17 -0.07
C LEU A 160 -9.12 8.77 0.82
N VAL A 161 -8.10 9.63 0.91
CA VAL A 161 -7.01 9.54 1.90
C VAL A 161 -7.45 10.13 3.24
N LYS A 162 -8.23 11.20 3.22
CA LYS A 162 -8.77 11.89 4.39
C LYS A 162 -10.24 12.17 4.19
N LYS A 163 -10.95 12.38 5.30
CA LYS A 163 -12.37 12.75 5.27
C LYS A 163 -12.58 13.96 4.37
N ALA A 164 -13.55 13.87 3.48
CA ALA A 164 -13.98 14.93 2.58
C ALA A 164 -15.50 14.88 2.45
N ASN A 165 -16.09 16.05 2.20
CA ASN A 165 -17.52 16.18 2.04
C ASN A 165 -17.88 16.27 0.56
N LEU A 166 -19.10 15.84 0.25
CA LEU A 166 -19.75 16.08 -1.04
C LEU A 166 -20.58 17.36 -0.98
N TYR A 167 -20.72 18.02 -2.11
CA TYR A 167 -21.47 19.27 -2.26
C TYR A 167 -22.39 19.21 -3.47
N LYS A 168 -23.48 19.98 -3.43
CA LYS A 168 -24.45 20.10 -4.53
C LYS A 168 -24.03 21.17 -5.56
N ASP A 169 -23.04 21.99 -5.24
CA ASP A 169 -22.52 23.05 -6.10
C ASP A 169 -20.99 23.09 -6.14
N VAL A 170 -20.44 23.61 -7.25
CA VAL A 170 -18.99 23.71 -7.50
C VAL A 170 -18.26 24.60 -6.48
N GLU A 171 -18.94 25.60 -5.93
CA GLU A 171 -18.38 26.55 -4.97
C GLU A 171 -18.42 26.04 -3.52
N PHE A 172 -18.93 24.82 -3.29
CA PHE A 172 -19.04 24.18 -1.97
C PHE A 172 -19.89 24.96 -0.97
N LYS A 173 -20.97 25.61 -1.43
CA LYS A 173 -21.88 26.36 -0.57
C LYS A 173 -22.98 25.48 0.03
N GLN A 174 -23.36 24.40 -0.64
CA GLN A 174 -24.44 23.51 -0.27
C GLN A 174 -23.90 22.10 -0.05
N LEU A 175 -23.83 21.70 1.22
CA LEU A 175 -23.41 20.37 1.62
C LEU A 175 -24.40 19.32 1.11
N ALA A 176 -23.90 18.22 0.57
CA ALA A 176 -24.71 17.04 0.31
C ALA A 176 -24.90 16.23 1.61
N GLU A 177 -26.08 15.62 1.78
CA GLU A 177 -26.35 14.76 2.94
C GLU A 177 -25.56 13.43 2.87
N LYS A 178 -25.14 13.04 1.67
CA LYS A 178 -24.31 11.87 1.45
C LYS A 178 -22.90 12.12 2.00
N SER A 179 -22.44 11.20 2.85
CA SER A 179 -21.09 11.20 3.39
C SER A 179 -20.23 10.16 2.69
N LEU A 180 -18.93 10.44 2.64
CA LEU A 180 -17.91 9.51 2.16
C LEU A 180 -17.05 9.04 3.32
N GLU A 181 -16.63 7.78 3.28
CA GLU A 181 -15.64 7.26 4.21
C GLU A 181 -14.24 7.25 3.60
N ILE A 182 -13.22 7.22 4.47
CA ILE A 182 -11.84 7.06 4.00
C ILE A 182 -11.74 5.74 3.23
N GLY A 183 -10.96 5.72 2.16
CA GLY A 183 -10.78 4.55 1.29
C GLY A 183 -11.93 4.32 0.31
N GLU A 184 -13.08 4.98 0.46
CA GLU A 184 -14.21 4.82 -0.47
C GLU A 184 -13.79 5.13 -1.90
N LEU A 185 -14.07 4.19 -2.81
CA LEU A 185 -13.83 4.35 -4.24
C LEU A 185 -14.99 5.14 -4.84
N VAL A 186 -14.68 6.25 -5.50
CA VAL A 186 -15.67 7.17 -6.08
C VAL A 186 -15.38 7.37 -7.55
N ASP A 187 -16.40 7.17 -8.38
CA ASP A 187 -16.31 7.34 -9.83
C ASP A 187 -16.49 8.80 -10.21
N ILE A 188 -15.61 9.27 -11.12
CA ILE A 188 -15.52 10.67 -11.51
C ILE A 188 -15.93 10.79 -12.98
N VAL A 189 -16.95 11.60 -13.24
CA VAL A 189 -17.45 11.86 -14.59
C VAL A 189 -16.81 13.09 -15.21
N ASP A 190 -16.41 14.08 -14.39
CA ASP A 190 -15.78 15.31 -14.88
C ASP A 190 -14.89 16.01 -13.85
N LEU A 191 -14.06 16.94 -14.33
CA LEU A 191 -13.31 17.91 -13.54
C LEU A 191 -13.65 19.33 -14.00
N VAL A 192 -14.19 20.14 -13.08
CA VAL A 192 -14.53 21.55 -13.32
C VAL A 192 -13.72 22.45 -12.41
N LYS A 193 -13.73 23.76 -12.70
CA LYS A 193 -13.08 24.77 -11.88
C LYS A 193 -14.11 25.72 -11.28
N THR A 194 -13.87 26.16 -10.04
CA THR A 194 -14.60 27.28 -9.44
C THR A 194 -14.34 28.58 -10.20
N ALA A 195 -15.09 29.63 -9.89
CA ALA A 195 -14.83 30.98 -10.40
C ALA A 195 -13.39 31.48 -10.11
N LYS A 196 -12.77 30.98 -9.03
CA LYS A 196 -11.37 31.27 -8.65
C LYS A 196 -10.35 30.29 -9.24
N GLY A 197 -10.78 29.39 -10.12
CA GLY A 197 -9.90 28.41 -10.79
C GLY A 197 -9.57 27.16 -9.98
N THR A 198 -10.20 26.94 -8.82
CA THR A 198 -9.93 25.75 -7.98
C THR A 198 -10.58 24.50 -8.59
N PRO A 199 -9.81 23.44 -8.88
CA PRO A 199 -10.37 22.21 -9.45
C PRO A 199 -11.28 21.44 -8.48
N ARG A 200 -12.41 20.95 -8.98
CA ARG A 200 -13.40 20.11 -8.29
C ARG A 200 -13.78 18.94 -9.19
N PHE A 201 -13.91 17.76 -8.60
CA PHE A 201 -14.45 16.61 -9.31
C PHE A 201 -15.97 16.63 -9.28
N ILE A 202 -16.59 16.15 -10.35
CA ILE A 202 -18.00 15.76 -10.40
C ILE A 202 -18.06 14.24 -10.31
N THR A 203 -18.73 13.72 -9.30
CA THR A 203 -18.92 12.27 -9.12
C THR A 203 -19.99 11.74 -10.08
N SER A 204 -20.02 10.44 -10.32
CA SER A 204 -21.09 9.77 -11.09
C SER A 204 -22.50 10.06 -10.58
N ASP A 205 -22.63 10.35 -9.29
CA ASP A 205 -23.90 10.70 -8.63
C ASP A 205 -24.25 12.20 -8.75
N GLY A 206 -23.47 12.98 -9.50
CA GLY A 206 -23.73 14.40 -9.75
C GLY A 206 -23.28 15.37 -8.64
N TYR A 207 -22.53 14.90 -7.65
CA TYR A 207 -22.02 15.75 -6.56
C TYR A 207 -20.62 16.27 -6.84
N TYR A 208 -20.27 17.38 -6.18
CA TYR A 208 -18.96 17.99 -6.26
C TYR A 208 -18.06 17.53 -5.11
N LEU A 209 -16.84 17.13 -5.43
CA LEU A 209 -15.82 16.66 -4.48
C LEU A 209 -14.49 17.40 -4.69
N THR A 210 -13.69 17.49 -3.62
CA THR A 210 -12.39 18.15 -3.69
C THR A 210 -11.43 17.37 -4.58
N ALA A 211 -10.68 18.07 -5.44
CA ALA A 211 -9.56 17.49 -6.19
C ALA A 211 -8.21 17.62 -5.46
N ASN A 212 -8.21 18.03 -4.19
CA ASN A 212 -6.97 18.23 -3.42
C ASN A 212 -6.27 16.89 -3.13
N LYS A 213 -5.00 16.76 -3.53
CA LYS A 213 -4.16 15.56 -3.37
C LYS A 213 -3.96 15.13 -1.91
N LYS A 214 -4.18 16.02 -0.93
CA LYS A 214 -4.14 15.67 0.50
C LYS A 214 -5.39 14.89 0.95
N ASN A 215 -6.47 14.97 0.20
CA ASN A 215 -7.76 14.35 0.53
C ASN A 215 -8.04 13.14 -0.33
N VAL A 216 -7.56 13.12 -1.58
CA VAL A 216 -7.87 12.08 -2.56
C VAL A 216 -6.64 11.68 -3.36
N TYR A 217 -6.65 10.47 -3.89
CA TYR A 217 -5.68 10.00 -4.88
C TYR A 217 -6.43 9.33 -6.05
N PRO A 218 -5.89 9.44 -7.29
CA PRO A 218 -6.46 8.75 -8.44
C PRO A 218 -6.33 7.25 -8.27
N VAL A 219 -7.35 6.50 -8.68
CA VAL A 219 -7.33 5.04 -8.67
C VAL A 219 -7.53 4.56 -10.10
N ASP A 220 -6.55 3.82 -10.59
CA ASP A 220 -6.71 3.07 -11.82
C ASP A 220 -7.44 1.75 -11.56
N LYS A 221 -8.45 1.46 -12.37
CA LYS A 221 -9.28 0.25 -12.28
C LYS A 221 -8.74 -0.90 -13.14
N ASP A 222 -7.55 -0.78 -13.74
CA ASP A 222 -6.87 -1.79 -14.58
C ASP A 222 -6.68 -3.20 -13.96
N LYS A 223 -7.23 -3.45 -12.76
CA LYS A 223 -7.12 -4.69 -11.99
C LYS A 223 -8.41 -5.50 -11.93
N GLU A 224 -9.34 -5.21 -12.85
CA GLU A 224 -10.58 -5.97 -13.08
C GLU A 224 -10.35 -7.49 -13.25
N GLY A 225 -9.14 -7.93 -13.59
CA GLY A 225 -8.82 -9.37 -13.70
C GLY A 225 -8.61 -10.11 -12.37
N LYS A 226 -8.37 -9.41 -11.24
CA LYS A 226 -8.09 -10.05 -9.94
C LYS A 226 -9.07 -9.64 -8.84
N TYR A 227 -9.60 -8.42 -8.93
CA TYR A 227 -10.52 -7.87 -7.95
C TYR A 227 -11.71 -7.23 -8.64
N ILE A 228 -12.85 -7.28 -7.96
CA ILE A 228 -14.01 -6.44 -8.24
C ILE A 228 -13.62 -4.99 -7.94
N CYS A 229 -13.52 -4.18 -9.00
CA CYS A 229 -13.13 -2.77 -8.94
C CYS A 229 -14.27 -1.82 -9.35
N ARG A 230 -15.37 -2.34 -9.88
CA ARG A 230 -16.63 -1.62 -10.09
C ARG A 230 -17.62 -2.08 -9.04
N LYS A 231 -18.40 -1.17 -8.47
CA LYS A 231 -19.37 -1.55 -7.42
C LYS A 231 -20.42 -2.50 -8.04
N PRO A 232 -20.52 -3.76 -7.56
CA PRO A 232 -21.67 -4.60 -7.87
C PRO A 232 -22.82 -4.28 -6.92
N ASN A 233 -24.04 -4.69 -7.28
CA ASN A 233 -25.17 -4.68 -6.34
C ASN A 233 -25.06 -5.87 -5.38
N ASP A 234 -24.74 -7.04 -5.92
CA ASP A 234 -24.68 -8.31 -5.20
C ASP A 234 -23.44 -9.10 -5.58
N VAL A 235 -22.98 -9.95 -4.66
CA VAL A 235 -21.94 -10.93 -4.95
C VAL A 235 -22.27 -12.29 -4.38
N THR A 236 -21.85 -13.34 -5.09
CA THR A 236 -21.86 -14.72 -4.58
C THR A 236 -20.47 -15.12 -4.11
N VAL A 237 -20.40 -15.78 -2.96
CA VAL A 237 -19.16 -16.38 -2.43
C VAL A 237 -18.85 -17.67 -3.18
N LEU A 238 -17.68 -17.73 -3.80
CA LEU A 238 -17.16 -18.90 -4.52
C LEU A 238 -16.32 -19.82 -3.63
N LYS A 239 -15.63 -19.23 -2.64
CA LYS A 239 -14.78 -19.96 -1.69
C LYS A 239 -14.96 -19.40 -0.31
N LYS A 240 -14.92 -20.29 0.68
CA LYS A 240 -15.05 -19.92 2.10
C LYS A 240 -14.13 -18.74 2.44
N CYS A 241 -14.71 -17.67 2.96
CA CYS A 241 -13.98 -16.47 3.35
C CYS A 241 -14.53 -15.89 4.65
N LYS A 242 -13.85 -14.89 5.18
CA LYS A 242 -14.16 -14.27 6.48
C LYS A 242 -14.69 -12.86 6.26
N GLU A 243 -15.58 -12.44 7.15
CA GLU A 243 -16.17 -11.11 7.19
C GLU A 243 -15.68 -10.35 8.42
N TYR A 244 -15.37 -9.07 8.25
CA TYR A 244 -14.69 -8.24 9.26
C TYR A 244 -15.40 -6.92 9.51
N LYS A 245 -15.16 -6.30 10.67
CA LYS A 245 -15.69 -4.96 10.99
C LYS A 245 -14.94 -3.82 10.31
N ASN A 246 -13.73 -4.07 9.79
CA ASN A 246 -12.88 -3.03 9.21
C ASN A 246 -12.28 -3.48 7.86
N ARG A 247 -11.98 -2.50 7.02
CA ARG A 247 -11.40 -2.68 5.67
C ARG A 247 -9.98 -3.27 5.63
N ASN A 248 -9.29 -3.35 6.77
CA ASN A 248 -7.95 -3.94 6.84
C ASN A 248 -7.96 -5.42 7.25
N PHE A 249 -9.13 -5.96 7.59
CA PHE A 249 -9.30 -7.33 8.12
C PHE A 249 -8.51 -7.59 9.41
N GLU A 250 -8.42 -6.56 10.25
CA GLU A 250 -7.78 -6.67 11.56
C GLU A 250 -8.77 -7.17 12.61
N GLY A 251 -8.28 -7.95 13.59
CA GLY A 251 -9.09 -8.53 14.67
C GLY A 251 -9.85 -9.79 14.27
N GLU A 252 -10.74 -10.24 15.16
CA GLU A 252 -11.53 -11.45 14.93
C GLU A 252 -12.60 -11.23 13.85
N PRO A 253 -12.82 -12.24 12.97
CA PRO A 253 -13.89 -12.17 12.00
C PRO A 253 -15.25 -12.16 12.73
N VAL A 254 -16.19 -11.37 12.24
CA VAL A 254 -17.56 -11.35 12.77
C VAL A 254 -18.41 -12.49 12.24
N ASN A 255 -17.99 -13.07 11.11
CA ASN A 255 -18.69 -14.17 10.47
C ASN A 255 -17.76 -14.92 9.52
N ILE A 256 -18.14 -16.15 9.19
CA ILE A 256 -17.51 -17.00 8.19
C ILE A 256 -18.54 -17.28 7.10
N LEU A 257 -18.22 -16.91 5.87
CA LEU A 257 -19.07 -17.09 4.69
C LEU A 257 -18.66 -18.37 3.96
N ASN A 258 -19.64 -19.15 3.54
CA ASN A 258 -19.46 -20.39 2.80
C ASN A 258 -19.74 -20.18 1.31
N SER A 259 -19.29 -21.14 0.50
CA SER A 259 -19.59 -21.13 -0.94
C SER A 259 -21.10 -21.15 -1.18
N GLY A 260 -21.58 -20.29 -2.06
CA GLY A 260 -23.00 -20.11 -2.37
C GLY A 260 -23.70 -19.01 -1.57
N ASP A 261 -23.07 -18.45 -0.54
CA ASP A 261 -23.65 -17.31 0.20
C ASP A 261 -23.73 -16.08 -0.72
N ASN A 262 -24.85 -15.37 -0.68
CA ASN A 262 -25.06 -14.12 -1.43
C ASN A 262 -25.06 -12.92 -0.48
N LEU A 263 -24.41 -11.83 -0.90
CA LEU A 263 -24.31 -10.61 -0.11
C LEU A 263 -24.59 -9.37 -0.96
N GLU A 264 -25.43 -8.50 -0.44
CA GLU A 264 -25.64 -7.16 -0.98
C GLU A 264 -24.45 -6.24 -0.64
N ILE A 265 -23.95 -5.53 -1.65
CA ILE A 265 -22.78 -4.68 -1.57
C ILE A 265 -23.17 -3.20 -1.58
N GLN A 266 -22.80 -2.50 -0.52
CA GLN A 266 -23.05 -1.08 -0.37
C GLN A 266 -22.12 -0.26 -1.29
N LYS A 267 -20.82 -0.58 -1.25
CA LYS A 267 -19.74 0.18 -1.91
C LYS A 267 -18.42 -0.60 -1.88
N ILE A 268 -17.43 -0.09 -2.63
CA ILE A 268 -16.04 -0.53 -2.55
C ILE A 268 -15.24 0.44 -1.68
N VAL A 269 -14.47 -0.12 -0.74
CA VAL A 269 -13.56 0.65 0.12
C VAL A 269 -12.17 0.02 0.04
N LEU A 270 -11.18 0.83 -0.31
CA LEU A 270 -9.78 0.42 -0.35
C LEU A 270 -9.22 0.34 1.08
N SER A 271 -8.46 -0.71 1.37
CA SER A 271 -7.71 -0.82 2.63
C SER A 271 -6.73 0.34 2.79
N SER A 272 -6.05 0.47 3.95
CA SER A 272 -4.93 1.45 4.12
C SER A 272 -3.83 1.35 3.07
N LYS A 273 -3.88 0.22 2.38
CA LYS A 273 -2.90 -0.38 1.53
C LYS A 273 -3.43 -0.41 0.09
N GLY A 274 -4.53 0.26 -0.22
CA GLY A 274 -5.09 0.32 -1.57
C GLY A 274 -5.91 -0.90 -1.98
N THR A 275 -5.84 -2.07 -1.32
CA THR A 275 -6.57 -3.29 -1.75
C THR A 275 -8.09 -3.11 -1.71
N PRO A 276 -8.85 -3.46 -2.77
CA PRO A 276 -10.30 -3.28 -2.78
C PRO A 276 -10.98 -4.27 -1.84
N ARG A 277 -11.91 -3.76 -1.03
CA ARG A 277 -12.81 -4.53 -0.17
C ARG A 277 -14.26 -4.19 -0.50
N LEU A 278 -15.12 -5.18 -0.41
CA LEU A 278 -16.55 -4.98 -0.56
C LEU A 278 -17.11 -4.68 0.82
N LYS A 279 -17.75 -3.52 0.97
CA LYS A 279 -18.51 -3.21 2.17
C LYS A 279 -19.94 -3.67 1.96
N THR A 280 -20.42 -4.55 2.82
CA THR A 280 -21.79 -5.08 2.77
C THR A 280 -22.78 -4.03 3.28
N ASN A 281 -24.07 -4.19 3.00
CA ASN A 281 -25.13 -3.35 3.58
C ASN A 281 -25.23 -3.43 5.12
N ARG A 282 -24.60 -4.43 5.74
CA ARG A 282 -24.47 -4.56 7.21
C ARG A 282 -23.32 -3.74 7.79
N GLY A 283 -22.57 -3.01 6.96
CA GLY A 283 -21.44 -2.18 7.38
C GLY A 283 -20.13 -2.93 7.65
N THR A 284 -20.10 -4.22 7.35
CA THR A 284 -18.94 -5.13 7.45
C THR A 284 -18.22 -5.26 6.10
N PHE A 285 -17.05 -5.89 6.10
CA PHE A 285 -16.16 -5.97 4.95
C PHE A 285 -15.82 -7.42 4.61
N ILE A 286 -15.83 -7.72 3.31
CA ILE A 286 -15.39 -8.99 2.73
C ILE A 286 -14.38 -8.73 1.61
N THR A 287 -13.71 -9.79 1.16
CA THR A 287 -12.73 -9.69 0.07
C THR A 287 -13.42 -9.32 -1.24
N ALA A 288 -12.78 -8.47 -2.06
CA ALA A 288 -13.20 -8.23 -3.44
C ALA A 288 -12.49 -9.15 -4.45
N ASN A 289 -11.70 -10.13 -3.98
CA ASN A 289 -10.89 -11.00 -4.84
C ASN A 289 -11.79 -11.95 -5.65
N LEU A 290 -11.64 -11.94 -6.97
CA LEU A 290 -12.46 -12.74 -7.90
C LEU A 290 -12.30 -14.25 -7.73
N GLY A 291 -11.24 -14.71 -7.07
CA GLY A 291 -11.07 -16.12 -6.70
C GLY A 291 -11.91 -16.57 -5.50
N PHE A 292 -12.55 -15.63 -4.79
CA PHE A 292 -13.37 -15.88 -3.60
C PHE A 292 -14.83 -15.42 -3.76
N VAL A 293 -15.07 -14.42 -4.59
CA VAL A 293 -16.40 -13.86 -4.84
C VAL A 293 -16.56 -13.53 -6.32
N THR A 294 -17.80 -13.54 -6.82
CA THR A 294 -18.14 -13.06 -8.17
C THR A 294 -19.31 -12.10 -8.10
N GLU A 295 -19.33 -11.14 -9.03
CA GLU A 295 -20.49 -10.28 -9.27
C GLU A 295 -21.68 -11.13 -9.78
N THR A 296 -22.89 -10.73 -9.40
CA THR A 296 -24.17 -11.33 -9.82
C THR A 296 -25.15 -10.26 -10.29
#